data_AF-A0A836VVQ6-F1
#
_entry.id   AF-A0A836VVQ6-F1
#
_cell.length_a   1.000
_cell.length_b   1.000
_cell.length_c   1.000
_cell.angle_alpha   90.00
_cell.angle_beta   90.00
_cell.angle_gamma   90.00
#
_symmetry.space_group_name_H-M   'P 1'
#
loop_
_entity.id
_entity.type
_entity.pdbx_description
1 polymer ?
#
loop_
_entity_poly.entity_id
_entity_poly.type
_entity_poly.pdbx_seq_one_letter_code
_entity_poly.pdbx_strand_id
1 'polypeptide(L)'
;MTCFDNSKLRIGAVTYLNAKPLIEGLDETDARYQLVLDYPSRLAESLADGRLDVGLVPSVECFRNPDCRIVSDACVACFGPARSVKLYSRVPPSRIRTLALDDGSRTSAALARVFLAERYGV
;
A
#
# COMPACT_ATOMS: atom_id res chain seq x y z
N MET A 1 10.35 -16.84 -34.06
CA MET A 1 9.49 -17.48 -33.05
C MET A 1 10.42 -18.25 -32.13
N THR A 2 10.81 -17.60 -31.04
CA THR A 2 11.74 -18.14 -30.05
C THR A 2 11.19 -17.77 -28.69
N CYS A 3 11.13 -18.78 -27.83
CA CYS A 3 10.39 -18.87 -26.59
C CYS A 3 10.90 -17.88 -25.53
N PHE A 4 9.98 -17.31 -24.74
CA PHE A 4 10.33 -16.65 -23.48
C PHE A 4 10.77 -17.74 -22.50
N ASP A 5 12.07 -17.87 -22.29
CA ASP A 5 12.61 -18.51 -21.09
C ASP A 5 13.06 -17.38 -20.14
N ASN A 6 12.77 -17.55 -18.84
CA ASN A 6 13.31 -16.79 -17.72
C ASN A 6 12.70 -15.40 -17.37
N SER A 7 11.70 -15.37 -16.47
CA SER A 7 11.66 -14.35 -15.40
C SER A 7 10.58 -14.74 -14.37
N LYS A 8 11.00 -15.12 -13.16
CA LYS A 8 10.11 -15.30 -12.01
C LYS A 8 9.13 -14.12 -11.88
N LEU A 9 7.86 -14.38 -11.61
CA LEU A 9 6.88 -13.33 -11.31
C LEU A 9 7.34 -12.53 -10.08
N ARG A 10 7.45 -11.20 -10.18
CA ARG A 10 7.93 -10.35 -9.08
C ARG A 10 6.73 -9.83 -8.29
N ILE A 11 6.54 -10.38 -7.10
CA ILE A 11 5.40 -10.11 -6.23
C ILE A 11 5.84 -9.18 -5.12
N GLY A 12 5.27 -7.98 -5.08
CA GLY A 12 5.46 -7.03 -3.98
C GLY A 12 4.49 -7.28 -2.83
N ALA A 13 5.02 -7.41 -1.62
CA ALA A 13 4.24 -7.60 -0.42
C ALA A 13 4.69 -6.68 0.71
N VAL A 14 3.73 -6.27 1.53
CA VAL A 14 3.97 -5.33 2.63
C VAL A 14 4.51 -6.04 3.86
N THR A 15 5.51 -5.44 4.51
CA THR A 15 6.16 -5.96 5.73
C THR A 15 5.28 -5.88 6.99
N TYR A 16 4.14 -5.21 6.93
CA TYR A 16 3.25 -4.99 8.07
C TYR A 16 2.48 -6.26 8.46
N LEU A 17 2.24 -6.39 9.77
CA LEU A 17 1.54 -7.55 10.35
C LEU A 17 0.14 -7.79 9.75
N ASN A 18 -0.56 -6.72 9.38
CA ASN A 18 -1.91 -6.81 8.80
C ASN A 18 -1.96 -7.47 7.41
N ALA A 19 -0.82 -7.58 6.73
CA ALA A 19 -0.72 -8.21 5.41
C ALA A 19 -0.11 -9.61 5.45
N LYS A 20 0.47 -10.04 6.58
CA LYS A 20 1.03 -11.39 6.73
C LYS A 20 0.07 -12.50 6.31
N PRO A 21 -1.23 -12.48 6.70
CA PRO A 21 -2.17 -13.52 6.28
C PRO A 21 -2.38 -13.61 4.77
N LEU A 22 -2.15 -12.52 4.02
CA LEU A 22 -2.32 -12.49 2.55
C LEU A 22 -1.17 -13.14 1.79
N ILE A 23 -0.01 -13.26 2.43
CA ILE A 23 1.20 -13.86 1.84
C ILE A 23 1.56 -15.19 2.49
N GLU A 24 0.76 -15.66 3.43
CA GLU A 24 0.95 -16.95 4.08
C GLU A 24 0.89 -18.06 3.03
N GLY A 25 1.92 -18.90 2.99
CA GLY A 25 2.07 -19.95 1.98
C GLY A 25 2.79 -19.51 0.70
N LEU A 26 3.17 -18.23 0.56
CA LEU A 26 4.16 -17.83 -0.44
C LEU A 26 5.56 -18.12 0.11
N ASP A 27 6.21 -19.13 -0.46
CA ASP A 27 7.57 -19.56 -0.12
C ASP A 27 8.60 -18.74 -0.92
N GLU A 28 9.58 -18.15 -0.22
CA GLU A 28 10.67 -17.39 -0.83
C GLU A 28 11.53 -18.24 -1.79
N THR A 29 11.50 -19.56 -1.63
CA THR A 29 12.27 -20.52 -2.44
C THR A 29 11.54 -21.00 -3.69
N ASP A 30 10.26 -20.64 -3.88
CA ASP A 30 9.49 -21.07 -5.05
C ASP A 30 10.16 -20.62 -6.36
N ALA A 31 10.26 -21.53 -7.33
CA ALA A 31 10.90 -21.26 -8.61
C ALA A 31 10.03 -20.36 -9.52
N ARG A 32 8.74 -20.21 -9.26
CA ARG A 32 7.79 -19.50 -10.13
C ARG A 32 7.75 -17.99 -9.89
N TYR A 33 8.09 -17.54 -8.68
CA TYR A 33 8.01 -16.13 -8.31
C TYR A 33 9.16 -15.70 -7.41
N GLN A 34 9.34 -14.38 -7.31
CA GLN A 34 10.21 -13.72 -6.35
C GLN A 34 9.34 -12.83 -5.48
N LEU A 35 9.36 -13.08 -4.17
CA LEU A 35 8.68 -12.24 -3.18
C LEU A 35 9.59 -11.07 -2.78
N VAL A 36 9.07 -9.84 -2.86
CA VAL A 36 9.76 -8.62 -2.44
C VAL A 36 8.98 -8.00 -1.29
N LEU A 37 9.59 -7.97 -0.10
CA LEU A 37 9.00 -7.36 1.09
C LEU A 37 9.51 -5.93 1.28
N ASP A 38 8.61 -4.96 1.24
CA ASP A 38 8.96 -3.54 1.43
C ASP A 38 7.78 -2.74 2.04
N TYR A 39 7.96 -1.43 2.22
CA TYR A 39 6.91 -0.50 2.58
C TYR A 39 5.93 -0.25 1.43
N PRO A 40 4.64 -0.02 1.71
CA PRO A 40 3.63 0.18 0.67
C PRO A 40 4.00 1.27 -0.35
N SER A 41 4.59 2.38 0.12
CA SER A 41 5.02 3.48 -0.75
C SER A 41 6.13 3.08 -1.73
N ARG A 42 7.08 2.25 -1.31
CA ARG A 42 8.17 1.73 -2.14
C ARG A 42 7.71 0.65 -3.10
N LEU A 43 6.75 -0.18 -2.69
CA LEU A 43 6.10 -1.15 -3.58
C LEU A 43 5.32 -0.43 -4.69
N ALA A 44 4.64 0.69 -4.37
CA ALA A 44 3.96 1.50 -5.37
C ALA A 44 4.93 2.09 -6.41
N GLU A 45 6.07 2.63 -5.96
CA GLU A 45 7.14 3.12 -6.85
C GLU A 45 7.69 1.97 -7.72
N SER A 46 8.00 0.84 -7.10
CA SER A 46 8.55 -0.32 -7.82
C SER A 46 7.57 -0.90 -8.83
N LEU A 47 6.27 -0.89 -8.54
CA LEU A 47 5.23 -1.30 -9.50
C LEU A 47 5.12 -0.31 -10.66
N ALA A 48 5.12 1.00 -10.38
CA ALA A 48 5.06 2.04 -11.41
C ALA A 48 6.29 2.01 -12.34
N ASP A 49 7.47 1.68 -11.80
CA ASP A 49 8.72 1.59 -12.55
C ASP A 49 8.88 0.24 -13.31
N GLY A 50 7.89 -0.66 -13.25
CA GLY A 50 7.97 -1.99 -13.85
C GLY A 50 8.99 -2.93 -13.17
N ARG A 51 9.42 -2.61 -11.95
CA ARG A 51 10.29 -3.46 -11.10
C ARG A 51 9.50 -4.56 -10.38
N LEU A 52 8.18 -4.43 -10.27
CA LEU A 52 7.24 -5.46 -9.82
C LEU A 52 6.21 -5.74 -10.91
N ASP A 53 5.67 -6.96 -10.92
CA ASP A 53 4.60 -7.36 -11.83
C ASP A 53 3.22 -7.26 -11.17
N VAL A 54 3.17 -7.51 -9.85
CA VAL A 54 1.98 -7.40 -9.01
C VAL A 54 2.41 -7.00 -7.61
N GLY A 55 1.58 -6.28 -6.85
CA GLY A 55 1.87 -6.06 -5.45
C GLY A 55 0.75 -5.49 -4.61
N LEU A 56 0.89 -5.64 -3.30
CA LEU A 56 0.04 -5.01 -2.30
C LEU A 56 0.44 -3.54 -2.15
N VAL A 57 -0.22 -2.66 -2.91
CA VAL A 57 0.05 -1.21 -2.93
C VAL A 57 -1.05 -0.41 -2.22
N PRO A 58 -0.77 0.83 -1.78
CA PRO A 58 -1.79 1.71 -1.21
C PRO A 58 -2.95 1.94 -2.19
N SER A 59 -4.18 1.82 -1.71
CA SER A 59 -5.39 2.05 -2.53
C SER A 59 -5.44 3.43 -3.20
N VAL A 60 -4.78 4.44 -2.62
CA VAL A 60 -4.70 5.78 -3.22
C VAL A 60 -4.00 5.77 -4.58
N GLU A 61 -3.10 4.81 -4.82
CA GLU A 61 -2.36 4.70 -6.07
C GLU A 61 -3.27 4.31 -7.24
N CYS A 62 -4.32 3.52 -7.00
CA CYS A 62 -5.32 3.20 -8.02
C CYS A 62 -6.08 4.43 -8.54
N PHE A 63 -6.15 5.51 -7.75
CA PHE A 63 -6.76 6.77 -8.17
C PHE A 63 -5.76 7.72 -8.84
N ARG A 64 -4.46 7.51 -8.64
CA ARG A 64 -3.38 8.37 -9.14
C ARG A 64 -2.75 7.85 -10.42
N ASN A 65 -2.76 6.54 -10.62
CA ASN A 65 -2.19 5.89 -11.78
C ASN A 65 -3.32 5.22 -12.60
N PRO A 66 -3.68 5.74 -13.78
CA PRO A 66 -4.75 5.18 -14.61
C PRO A 66 -4.41 3.78 -15.16
N ASP A 67 -3.12 3.41 -15.21
CA ASP A 67 -2.67 2.09 -15.66
C ASP A 67 -2.71 1.04 -14.54
N CYS A 68 -2.95 1.47 -13.29
CA CYS A 68 -3.06 0.57 -12.15
C CYS A 68 -4.33 -0.27 -12.26
N ARG A 69 -4.16 -1.59 -12.32
CA ARG A 69 -5.25 -2.57 -12.40
C ARG A 69 -5.35 -3.38 -11.12
N ILE A 70 -6.54 -3.41 -10.55
CA ILE A 70 -6.87 -4.30 -9.44
C ILE A 70 -7.12 -5.70 -10.04
N VAL A 71 -6.36 -6.69 -9.58
CA VAL A 71 -6.37 -8.06 -10.13
C VAL A 71 -6.97 -9.11 -9.19
N SER A 72 -7.33 -8.71 -7.97
CA SER A 72 -7.91 -9.58 -6.94
C SER A 72 -8.81 -8.77 -6.00
N ASP A 73 -9.75 -9.45 -5.36
CA ASP A 73 -10.58 -8.96 -4.27
C ASP A 73 -9.89 -9.07 -2.89
N ALA A 74 -8.72 -9.73 -2.81
CA ALA A 74 -7.90 -9.79 -1.62
C ALA A 74 -7.29 -8.41 -1.31
N CYS A 75 -7.58 -7.87 -0.12
CA CYS A 75 -7.09 -6.55 0.28
C CYS A 75 -6.92 -6.41 1.80
N VAL A 76 -6.18 -5.38 2.22
CA VAL A 76 -6.13 -4.93 3.61
C VAL A 76 -7.16 -3.83 3.80
N ALA A 77 -8.28 -4.17 4.43
CA ALA A 77 -9.40 -3.25 4.67
C ALA A 77 -9.98 -3.46 6.08
N CYS A 78 -10.82 -2.53 6.53
CA CYS A 78 -11.53 -2.63 7.79
C CYS A 78 -12.96 -2.07 7.68
N PHE A 79 -13.90 -2.71 8.38
CA PHE A 79 -15.19 -2.13 8.69
C PHE A 79 -15.16 -1.62 10.13
N GLY A 80 -15.23 -0.29 10.30
CA GLY A 80 -15.01 0.34 11.61
C GLY A 80 -13.52 0.60 11.91
N PRO A 81 -13.07 0.52 13.19
CA PRO A 81 -11.73 0.93 13.56
C PRO A 81 -10.61 0.00 13.03
N ALA A 82 -9.70 0.54 12.21
CA ALA A 82 -8.50 -0.18 11.74
C ALA A 82 -7.52 -0.55 12.87
N ARG A 83 -7.51 0.23 13.96
CA ARG A 83 -6.61 0.14 15.14
C ARG A 83 -5.12 0.37 14.86
N SER A 84 -4.63 0.16 13.64
CA SER A 84 -3.23 0.39 13.22
C SER A 84 -2.99 1.74 12.54
N VAL A 85 -4.05 2.46 12.17
CA VAL A 85 -3.97 3.82 11.59
C VAL A 85 -4.49 4.81 12.62
N LYS A 86 -3.64 5.75 13.06
CA LYS A 86 -3.95 6.68 14.15
C LYS A 86 -3.45 8.08 13.83
N LEU A 87 -4.24 9.07 14.19
CA LEU A 87 -3.84 10.48 14.19
C LEU A 87 -3.69 10.93 15.64
N TYR A 88 -2.49 11.36 16.00
CA TYR A 88 -2.18 11.89 17.33
C TYR A 88 -2.06 13.41 17.26
N SER A 89 -2.68 14.11 18.19
CA SER A 89 -2.62 15.57 18.25
C SER A 89 -2.56 16.06 19.70
N ARG A 90 -1.79 17.12 19.93
CA ARG A 90 -1.76 17.86 21.21
C ARG A 90 -2.83 18.95 21.28
N VAL A 91 -3.51 19.21 20.17
CA VAL A 91 -4.57 20.23 20.05
C VAL A 91 -5.83 19.60 19.45
N PRO A 92 -7.01 20.20 19.65
CA PRO A 92 -8.21 19.80 18.92
C PRO A 92 -7.98 19.81 17.40
N PRO A 93 -8.56 18.86 16.63
CA PRO A 93 -8.32 18.76 15.19
C PRO A 93 -8.50 20.06 14.40
N SER A 94 -9.50 20.88 14.74
CA SER A 94 -9.75 22.20 14.11
C SER A 94 -8.67 23.25 14.34
N ARG A 95 -7.66 22.98 15.18
CA ARG A 95 -6.51 23.86 15.43
C ARG A 95 -5.21 23.30 14.86
N ILE A 96 -5.25 22.18 14.16
CA ILE A 96 -4.09 21.61 13.49
C ILE A 96 -3.72 22.54 12.32
N ARG A 97 -2.49 23.09 12.36
CA ARG A 97 -1.94 23.92 11.27
C ARG A 97 -0.97 23.13 10.39
N THR A 98 -0.30 22.15 10.98
CA THR A 98 0.67 21.28 10.31
C THR A 98 0.50 19.87 10.88
N LEU A 99 0.60 18.87 10.00
CA LEU A 99 0.54 17.46 10.35
C LEU A 99 1.75 16.75 9.74
N ALA A 100 2.58 16.15 10.58
CA ALA A 100 3.62 15.24 10.11
C ALA A 100 2.99 13.94 9.63
N LEU A 101 3.41 13.47 8.45
CA LEU A 101 2.86 12.28 7.81
C LEU A 101 3.93 11.19 7.74
N ASP A 102 3.49 9.94 7.86
CA ASP A 102 4.36 8.77 7.70
C ASP A 102 4.65 8.53 6.22
N ASP A 103 5.93 8.44 5.86
CA ASP A 103 6.40 8.18 4.50
C ASP A 103 6.06 6.75 4.03
N GLY A 104 5.87 5.83 4.98
CA GLY A 104 5.48 4.45 4.70
C GLY A 104 4.05 4.28 4.18
N SER A 105 3.16 5.26 4.38
CA SER A 105 1.73 5.10 4.05
C SER A 105 1.11 6.30 3.33
N ARG A 106 1.00 6.17 2.01
CA ARG A 106 0.35 7.17 1.15
C ARG A 106 -1.18 7.23 1.33
N THR A 107 -1.83 6.10 1.58
CA THR A 107 -3.30 6.05 1.78
C THR A 107 -3.71 6.71 3.09
N SER A 108 -3.06 6.40 4.22
CA SER A 108 -3.45 7.01 5.51
C SER A 108 -3.16 8.51 5.53
N ALA A 109 -2.08 8.94 4.88
CA ALA A 109 -1.76 10.33 4.68
C ALA A 109 -2.84 11.07 3.88
N ALA A 110 -3.31 10.48 2.78
CA ALA A 110 -4.41 11.05 2.00
C ALA A 110 -5.71 11.08 2.80
N LEU A 111 -6.04 9.99 3.50
CA LEU A 111 -7.24 9.91 4.35
C LEU A 111 -7.22 10.95 5.47
N ALA A 112 -6.07 11.18 6.11
CA ALA A 112 -5.94 12.21 7.14
C ALA A 112 -6.25 13.61 6.60
N ARG A 113 -5.79 13.94 5.38
CA ARG A 113 -6.08 15.22 4.73
C ARG A 113 -7.57 15.36 4.42
N VAL A 114 -8.18 14.35 3.81
CA VAL A 114 -9.62 14.34 3.51
C VAL A 114 -10.42 14.47 4.80
N PHE A 115 -10.08 13.70 5.83
CA PHE A 115 -10.78 13.73 7.11
C PHE A 115 -10.70 15.11 7.79
N LEU A 116 -9.53 15.74 7.81
CA LEU A 116 -9.37 17.06 8.43
C LEU A 116 -10.09 18.16 7.64
N ALA A 117 -10.03 18.12 6.32
CA ALA A 117 -10.72 19.08 5.46
C ALA A 117 -12.25 18.94 5.60
N GLU A 118 -12.79 17.73 5.43
CA GLU A 118 -14.23 17.50 5.41
C GLU A 118 -14.90 17.62 6.79
N ARG A 119 -14.20 17.23 7.87
CA ARG A 119 -14.78 17.20 9.23
C ARG A 119 -14.49 18.48 10.02
N TYR A 120 -13.38 19.16 9.74
CA TYR A 120 -12.89 20.27 10.57
C TYR A 120 -12.53 21.52 9.78
N GLY A 121 -12.53 21.48 8.44
CA GLY A 121 -12.23 22.64 7.59
C GLY A 121 -10.77 23.10 7.65
N VAL A 122 -9.83 22.18 7.94
CA VAL A 122 -8.38 22.48 8.04
C VAL A 122 -7.54 21.59 7.15
#